data_AF-A0A5N9GU73-F1
#
_entry.id   AF-A0A5N9GU73-F1
#
_cell.length_a   1.000
_cell.length_b   1.000
_cell.length_c   1.000
_cell.angle_alpha   90.00
_cell.angle_beta   90.00
_cell.angle_gamma   90.00
#
_symmetry.space_group_name_H-M   'P 1'
#
loop_
_entity.id
_entity.type
_entity.pdbx_description
1 polymer ?
#
loop_
_entity_poly.entity_id
_entity_poly.type
_entity_poly.pdbx_seq_one_letter_code
_entity_poly.pdbx_strand_id
1 'polypeptide(L)'
;MTERDFFAEPFTEDGLRSLLGANPARDAFAARSPTVKKLGLDLDALSDDELLKLMIEEPRLIRRPIVVIDGQLIPGANEKRLAGLL
;
A
#
# COMPACT_ATOMS: atom_id res chain seq x y z
N MET A 1 0.31 -3.60 -19.72
CA MET A 1 0.12 -2.88 -18.44
C MET A 1 -1.25 -3.28 -17.93
N THR A 2 -1.32 -3.82 -16.72
CA THR A 2 -2.58 -4.22 -16.08
C THR A 2 -2.94 -3.17 -15.05
N GLU A 3 -4.13 -2.59 -15.14
CA GLU A 3 -4.66 -1.65 -14.17
C GLU A 3 -5.72 -2.35 -13.31
N ARG A 4 -5.72 -2.08 -12.01
CA ARG A 4 -6.71 -2.60 -11.07
C ARG A 4 -7.14 -1.48 -10.14
N ASP A 5 -8.45 -1.26 -10.05
CA ASP A 5 -9.04 -0.37 -9.06
C ASP A 5 -9.37 -1.15 -7.78
N PHE A 6 -8.58 -0.93 -6.73
CA PHE A 6 -8.79 -1.57 -5.42
C PHE A 6 -9.88 -0.90 -4.58
N PHE A 7 -10.54 0.15 -5.06
CA PHE A 7 -11.80 0.65 -4.47
C PHE A 7 -13.00 -0.14 -4.97
N ALA A 8 -12.99 -0.53 -6.25
CA ALA A 8 -14.00 -1.41 -6.81
C ALA A 8 -13.77 -2.87 -6.39
N GLU A 9 -12.51 -3.30 -6.36
CA GLU A 9 -12.11 -4.67 -6.03
C GLU A 9 -11.05 -4.66 -4.91
N PRO A 10 -11.46 -4.53 -3.63
CA PRO A 10 -10.55 -4.55 -2.50
C PRO A 10 -9.62 -5.78 -2.49
N PHE A 11 -8.44 -5.63 -1.89
CA PHE A 11 -7.55 -6.76 -1.72
C PHE A 11 -8.10 -7.73 -0.68
N THR A 12 -7.88 -9.03 -0.91
CA THR A 12 -7.88 -10.00 0.17
C THR A 12 -6.58 -9.90 0.96
N GLU A 13 -6.54 -10.47 2.16
CA GLU A 13 -5.31 -10.52 2.95
C GLU A 13 -4.17 -11.21 2.18
N ASP A 14 -4.44 -12.40 1.63
CA ASP A 14 -3.46 -13.13 0.82
C ASP A 14 -3.03 -12.34 -0.42
N GLY A 15 -3.96 -11.63 -1.05
CA GLY A 15 -3.69 -10.82 -2.23
C GLY A 15 -2.78 -9.63 -1.92
N LEU A 16 -3.04 -8.93 -0.82
CA LEU A 16 -2.20 -7.81 -0.40
C LEU A 16 -0.84 -8.28 0.12
N ARG A 17 -0.78 -9.37 0.91
CA ARG A 17 0.49 -10.00 1.33
C ARG A 17 1.33 -10.43 0.13
N SER A 18 0.71 -11.08 -0.86
CA SER A 18 1.40 -11.51 -2.08
C SER A 18 1.93 -10.32 -2.88
N LEU A 19 1.17 -9.23 -2.96
CA LEU A 19 1.59 -7.99 -3.62
C LEU A 19 2.78 -7.33 -2.90
N LEU A 20 2.74 -7.30 -1.55
CA LEU A 20 3.81 -6.73 -0.74
C LEU A 20 5.09 -7.58 -0.80
N GLY A 21 4.94 -8.90 -0.89
CA GLY A 21 6.06 -9.84 -0.90
C GLY A 21 6.87 -9.72 0.39
N ALA A 22 8.17 -9.42 0.27
CA ALA A 22 9.05 -9.19 1.42
C ALA A 22 9.02 -7.75 1.96
N ASN A 23 8.28 -6.84 1.32
CA ASN A 23 8.23 -5.45 1.76
C ASN A 23 7.33 -5.29 2.99
N PRO A 24 7.74 -4.48 3.98
CA PRO A 24 6.89 -4.13 5.11
C PRO A 24 5.56 -3.48 4.69
N ALA A 25 4.48 -3.79 5.39
CA ALA A 25 3.15 -3.23 5.11
C ALA A 25 3.13 -1.70 5.22
N ARG A 26 3.94 -1.14 6.12
CA ARG A 26 4.14 0.31 6.30
C ARG A 26 4.59 1.04 5.03
N ASP A 27 5.30 0.37 4.12
CA ASP A 27 5.81 1.02 2.90
C ASP A 27 4.68 1.29 1.90
N ALA A 28 3.65 0.45 1.91
CA ALA A 28 2.41 0.63 1.16
C ALA A 28 1.33 1.38 1.94
N PHE A 29 1.54 1.71 3.23
CA PHE A 29 0.56 2.42 4.05
C PHE A 29 0.61 3.93 3.82
N ALA A 30 -0.56 4.55 3.67
CA ALA A 30 -0.74 5.98 3.50
C ALA A 30 -0.77 6.71 4.85
N ALA A 31 0.31 6.58 5.64
CA ALA A 31 0.49 7.15 6.97
C ALA A 31 0.17 8.66 7.07
N ARG A 32 0.41 9.40 5.99
CA ARG A 32 0.18 10.86 5.92
C ARG A 32 -1.20 11.25 5.39
N SER A 33 -2.10 10.28 5.18
CA SER A 33 -3.44 10.56 4.63
C SER A 33 -4.32 11.32 5.64
N PRO A 34 -5.27 12.15 5.16
CA PRO A 34 -6.28 12.76 6.03
C PRO A 34 -7.09 11.73 6.81
N THR A 35 -7.29 10.53 6.26
CA THR A 35 -8.01 9.43 6.91
C THR A 35 -7.29 8.98 8.19
N VAL A 36 -5.97 8.74 8.13
CA VAL A 36 -5.19 8.38 9.34
C VAL A 36 -5.31 9.45 10.42
N LYS A 37 -5.18 10.73 10.03
CA LYS A 37 -5.30 11.86 10.98
C LYS A 37 -6.67 11.90 11.67
N LYS A 38 -7.74 11.55 10.96
CA LYS A 38 -9.10 11.49 11.52
C LYS A 38 -9.31 10.30 12.45
N LEU A 39 -8.66 9.18 12.17
CA LEU A 39 -8.76 7.96 12.97
C LEU A 39 -7.95 8.04 14.27
N GLY A 40 -6.99 8.96 14.37
CA GLY A 40 -6.19 9.14 15.59
C GLY A 40 -5.31 7.92 15.91
N LEU A 41 -4.89 7.17 14.89
CA LEU A 41 -4.09 5.96 15.04
C LEU A 41 -2.68 6.30 15.52
N ASP A 42 -2.19 5.54 16.51
CA ASP A 42 -0.78 5.50 16.86
C ASP A 42 -0.06 4.51 15.94
N LEU A 43 0.52 5.03 14.86
CA LEU A 43 1.15 4.19 13.83
C LEU A 43 2.40 3.45 14.33
N ASP A 44 3.07 3.97 15.34
CA ASP A 44 4.29 3.36 15.88
C ASP A 44 3.97 2.13 16.74
N ALA A 45 2.72 2.05 17.25
CA ALA A 45 2.21 0.91 18.00
C ALA A 45 1.62 -0.19 17.11
N LEU A 46 1.35 0.09 15.83
CA LEU A 46 0.72 -0.87 14.92
C LEU A 46 1.74 -1.83 14.31
N SER A 47 1.43 -3.12 14.40
CA SER A 47 2.14 -4.19 13.68
C SER A 47 1.82 -4.17 12.18
N ASP A 48 2.68 -4.82 11.39
CA ASP A 48 2.46 -4.96 9.94
C ASP A 48 1.16 -5.70 9.61
N ASP A 49 0.76 -6.68 10.43
CA ASP A 49 -0.52 -7.39 10.27
C ASP A 49 -1.73 -6.48 10.54
N GLU A 50 -1.64 -5.60 11.53
CA GLU A 50 -2.70 -4.61 11.81
C GLU A 50 -2.79 -3.56 10.69
N LEU A 51 -1.65 -3.10 10.17
CA LEU A 51 -1.62 -2.21 9.01
C LEU A 51 -2.24 -2.88 7.78
N LEU A 52 -1.98 -4.17 7.56
CA LEU A 52 -2.59 -4.97 6.49
C LEU A 52 -4.11 -5.01 6.61
N LYS A 53 -4.62 -5.33 7.80
CA LYS A 53 -6.07 -5.35 8.06
C LYS A 53 -6.70 -3.99 7.82
N LEU A 54 -6.08 -2.91 8.31
CA LEU A 54 -6.55 -1.55 8.08
C LEU A 54 -6.59 -1.18 6.59
N MET A 55 -5.60 -1.61 5.80
CA MET A 55 -5.59 -1.38 4.35
C MET A 55 -6.68 -2.16 3.60
N ILE A 56 -7.06 -3.33 4.09
CA ILE A 56 -8.14 -4.14 3.51
C ILE A 56 -9.51 -3.54 3.86
N GLU A 57 -9.72 -3.17 5.12
CA GLU A 57 -10.94 -2.55 5.61
C GLU A 57 -11.15 -1.15 5.03
N GLU A 58 -10.05 -0.41 4.88
CA GLU A 58 -10.04 0.93 4.32
C GLU A 58 -8.97 1.03 3.22
N PRO A 59 -9.30 0.67 1.96
CA PRO A 59 -8.39 0.77 0.83
C PRO A 59 -7.84 2.19 0.60
N ARG A 60 -8.48 3.22 1.17
CA ARG A 60 -7.95 4.59 1.10
C ARG A 60 -6.63 4.75 1.86
N LEU A 61 -6.35 3.87 2.81
CA LEU A 61 -5.09 3.79 3.55
C LEU A 61 -3.96 3.16 2.75
N ILE A 62 -4.19 2.70 1.52
CA ILE A 62 -3.15 2.23 0.62
C ILE A 62 -2.51 3.44 -0.09
N ARG A 63 -1.18 3.52 -0.07
CA ARG A 63 -0.37 4.58 -0.68
C ARG A 63 -0.31 4.40 -2.20
N ARG A 64 -0.69 5.45 -2.93
CA ARG A 64 -0.87 5.41 -4.39
C ARG A 64 0.15 6.32 -5.12
N PRO A 65 0.52 5.99 -6.37
CA PRO A 65 0.25 4.72 -7.06
C PRO A 65 1.09 3.58 -6.47
N ILE A 66 0.59 2.34 -6.56
CA ILE A 66 1.40 1.13 -6.36
C ILE A 66 1.73 0.60 -7.74
N VAL A 67 3.02 0.57 -8.07
CA VAL A 67 3.50 0.02 -9.35
C VAL A 67 4.31 -1.23 -9.05
N VAL A 68 4.15 -2.27 -9.86
CA VAL A 68 4.99 -3.48 -9.80
C VAL A 68 5.74 -3.58 -11.12
N ILE A 69 7.07 -3.62 -11.07
CA ILE A 69 7.95 -3.81 -12.23
C ILE A 69 8.85 -5.00 -11.94
N ASP A 70 8.85 -6.00 -12.82
CA ASP A 70 9.65 -7.24 -12.68
C ASP A 70 9.52 -7.92 -11.31
N GLY A 71 8.31 -7.90 -10.74
CA GLY A 71 8.01 -8.46 -9.42
C GLY A 71 8.43 -7.59 -8.23
N GLN A 72 9.04 -6.42 -8.47
CA GLN A 72 9.38 -5.46 -7.43
C GLN A 72 8.25 -4.46 -7.22
N LEU A 73 7.78 -4.36 -5.98
CA LEU A 73 6.82 -3.35 -5.55
C LEU A 73 7.49 -1.98 -5.45
N ILE A 74 6.84 -0.96 -6.02
CA ILE A 74 7.24 0.44 -5.96
C ILE A 74 6.07 1.24 -5.36
N PRO A 75 6.00 1.35 -4.03
CA PRO A 75 4.98 2.16 -3.37
C PRO A 75 5.20 3.65 -3.61
N GLY A 76 4.11 4.35 -3.96
CA GLY A 76 4.14 5.78 -4.23
C GLY A 76 5.12 6.14 -5.34
N ALA A 77 5.14 5.34 -6.41
CA ALA A 77 6.01 5.57 -7.56
C ALA A 77 5.84 7.01 -8.09
N ASN A 78 6.97 7.63 -8.42
CA ASN A 78 7.03 8.93 -9.08
C ASN A 78 7.96 8.84 -10.28
N GLU A 79 7.90 9.83 -11.16
CA GLU A 79 8.65 9.85 -12.41
C GLU A 79 10.15 9.59 -12.20
N LYS A 80 10.77 10.20 -11.18
CA LYS A 80 12.19 10.01 -10.86
C LYS A 80 12.52 8.57 -10.46
N ARG A 81 11.67 7.92 -9.67
CA ARG A 81 11.89 6.53 -9.23
C ARG A 81 11.67 5.55 -10.38
N LEU A 82 10.70 5.81 -11.24
CA LEU A 82 10.43 4.97 -12.41
C LEU A 82 11.54 5.09 -13.46
N ALA A 83 12.06 6.30 -13.70
CA ALA A 83 13.15 6.54 -14.66
C ALA A 83 14.47 5.85 -14.30
N GLY A 84 14.68 5.47 -13.03
CA GLY A 84 15.87 4.72 -12.61
C GLY A 84 15.73 3.19 -12.71
N LEU A 85 14.56 2.71 -13.09
CA LEU A 85 14.21 1.28 -13.15
C LEU A 85 13.89 0.81 -14.58
N LEU A 86 13.87 1.73 -15.54
CA LEU A 86 13.68 1.52 -16.97
C LEU A 86 14.98 1.86 -17.71
#